data_AF-A0A836ZR01-F1
#
_entry.id   AF-A0A836ZR01-F1
#
_cell.length_a   1.000
_cell.length_b   1.000
_cell.length_c   1.000
_cell.angle_alpha   90.00
_cell.angle_beta   90.00
_cell.angle_gamma   90.00
#
_symmetry.space_group_name_H-M   'P 1'
#
loop_
_entity.id
_entity.type
_entity.pdbx_description
1 polymer ?
#
loop_
_entity_poly.entity_id
_entity_poly.type
_entity_poly.pdbx_seq_one_letter_code
_entity_poly.pdbx_strand_id
1 'polypeptide(L)'
;MPSRKGPPDIVHHAALDARLVKAVRGVRLLALASWPCSLQEPFLHSVARGQPELPQVDYPALDFGDTRRELAAIAKDADPHHPIGAYLIDSAHSWSLAAGLLESLGTRAVSDYSAQLFGVPDDPMPGNGPTT
;
A
#
# COMPACT_ATOMS: atom_id res chain seq x y z
N MET A 1 -39.95 8.97 -7.64
CA MET A 1 -38.70 9.16 -6.88
C MET A 1 -37.64 9.58 -7.87
N PRO A 2 -37.31 10.88 -8.04
CA PRO A 2 -36.27 11.27 -8.99
C PRO A 2 -34.90 10.85 -8.44
N SER A 3 -34.15 10.04 -9.19
CA SER A 3 -32.77 9.68 -8.87
C SER A 3 -31.94 10.95 -8.70
N ARG A 4 -31.40 11.18 -7.51
CA ARG A 4 -30.40 12.22 -7.25
C ARG A 4 -29.12 11.86 -8.00
N LYS A 5 -29.00 12.25 -9.27
CA LYS A 5 -27.68 12.37 -9.90
C LYS A 5 -27.00 13.56 -9.24
N GLY A 6 -25.92 13.30 -8.51
CA GLY A 6 -25.05 14.36 -8.01
C GLY A 6 -24.41 15.15 -9.17
N PRO A 7 -23.69 16.24 -8.86
CA PRO A 7 -22.87 16.94 -9.84
C PRO A 7 -22.05 15.97 -10.70
N PRO A 8 -21.94 16.20 -12.03
CA PRO A 8 -21.35 15.22 -12.96
C PRO A 8 -19.88 14.90 -12.64
N ASP A 9 -19.14 15.88 -12.14
CA ASP A 9 -17.79 15.77 -11.59
C ASP A 9 -17.73 14.81 -10.39
N ILE A 10 -18.65 14.93 -9.44
CA ILE A 10 -18.72 14.00 -8.29
C ILE A 10 -19.07 12.58 -8.75
N VAL A 11 -20.03 12.44 -9.68
CA VAL A 11 -20.42 11.13 -10.22
C VAL A 11 -19.26 10.46 -10.96
N HIS A 12 -18.49 11.21 -11.75
CA HIS A 12 -17.28 10.72 -12.43
C HIS A 12 -16.26 10.18 -11.44
N HIS A 13 -15.87 10.99 -10.46
CA HIS A 13 -14.85 10.57 -9.48
C HIS A 13 -15.33 9.45 -8.56
N ALA A 14 -16.62 9.39 -8.22
CA ALA A 14 -17.19 8.27 -7.47
C ALA A 14 -17.12 6.94 -8.25
N ALA A 15 -17.26 6.98 -9.58
CA ALA A 15 -17.07 5.79 -10.41
C ALA A 15 -15.61 5.34 -10.46
N LEU A 16 -14.66 6.28 -10.48
CA LEU A 16 -13.23 6.01 -10.38
C LEU A 16 -12.85 5.40 -9.02
N ASP A 17 -13.41 5.93 -7.93
CA ASP A 17 -13.23 5.38 -6.58
C ASP A 17 -13.72 3.92 -6.49
N ALA A 18 -14.91 3.63 -7.03
CA ALA A 18 -15.42 2.26 -7.07
C ALA A 18 -14.51 1.30 -7.86
N ARG A 19 -13.88 1.77 -8.95
CA ARG A 19 -12.86 1.01 -9.69
C ARG A 19 -11.61 0.78 -8.85
N LEU A 20 -11.13 1.82 -8.15
CA LEU A 20 -9.96 1.74 -7.28
C LEU A 20 -10.16 0.69 -6.18
N VAL A 21 -11.28 0.76 -5.44
CA VAL A 21 -11.62 -0.20 -4.38
C VAL A 21 -11.68 -1.64 -4.92
N LYS A 22 -12.18 -1.83 -6.13
CA LYS A 22 -12.22 -3.15 -6.78
C LYS A 22 -10.80 -3.63 -7.12
N ALA A 23 -9.95 -2.77 -7.69
CA ALA A 23 -8.60 -3.11 -8.12
C ALA A 23 -7.69 -3.52 -6.94
N VAL A 24 -7.82 -2.83 -5.80
CA VAL A 24 -6.93 -3.01 -4.65
C VAL A 24 -7.37 -4.09 -3.67
N ARG A 25 -8.55 -4.70 -3.88
CA ARG A 25 -9.12 -5.70 -2.96
C ARG A 25 -8.17 -6.86 -2.65
N GLY A 26 -7.33 -7.24 -3.62
CA GLY A 26 -6.32 -8.31 -3.46
C GLY A 26 -5.03 -7.86 -2.75
N VAL A 27 -4.77 -6.56 -2.65
CA VAL A 27 -3.53 -6.00 -2.09
C VAL A 27 -3.62 -5.97 -0.57
N ARG A 28 -3.55 -7.16 0.06
CA ARG A 28 -3.62 -7.32 1.51
C ARG A 28 -2.24 -7.23 2.15
N LEU A 29 -1.64 -6.04 2.14
CA LEU A 29 -0.23 -5.80 2.52
C LEU A 29 0.20 -6.53 3.80
N LEU A 30 -0.47 -6.27 4.93
CA LEU A 30 -0.11 -6.86 6.23
C LEU A 30 -0.28 -8.39 6.26
N ALA A 31 -1.27 -8.92 5.55
CA ALA A 31 -1.54 -10.35 5.55
C ALA A 31 -0.60 -11.12 4.63
N LEU A 32 -0.12 -10.49 3.57
CA LEU A 32 0.78 -11.11 2.57
C LEU A 32 2.26 -10.95 2.95
N ALA A 33 2.61 -9.91 3.72
CA ALA A 33 3.96 -9.72 4.24
C ALA A 33 4.21 -10.43 5.59
N SER A 34 3.18 -10.99 6.23
CA SER A 34 3.33 -11.62 7.54
C SER A 34 4.06 -12.96 7.47
N TRP A 35 4.79 -13.28 8.54
CA TRP A 35 5.44 -14.59 8.67
C TRP A 35 4.47 -15.62 9.24
N PRO A 36 4.52 -16.89 8.78
CA PRO A 36 3.78 -17.97 9.41
C PRO A 36 4.25 -18.18 10.86
N CYS A 37 3.35 -18.57 11.75
CA CYS A 37 3.62 -18.79 13.18
C CYS A 37 4.78 -19.77 13.41
N SER A 38 4.91 -20.76 12.52
CA SER A 38 6.00 -21.75 12.52
C SER A 38 7.40 -21.14 12.37
N LEU A 39 7.52 -19.94 11.80
CA LEU A 39 8.80 -19.22 11.70
C LEU A 39 9.00 -18.21 12.84
N GLN A 40 7.92 -17.77 13.49
CA GLN A 40 7.97 -16.77 14.56
C GLN A 40 8.46 -17.37 15.88
N GLU A 41 7.87 -18.50 16.32
CA GLU A 41 8.19 -19.10 17.62
C GLU A 41 9.67 -19.52 17.76
N PRO A 42 10.28 -20.21 16.76
CA PRO A 42 11.69 -20.58 16.86
C PRO A 42 12.60 -19.34 16.91
N PHE A 43 12.30 -18.33 16.11
CA PHE A 43 13.03 -17.07 16.11
C PHE A 43 12.98 -16.40 17.49
N LEU A 44 11.80 -16.21 18.06
CA LEU A 44 11.64 -15.57 19.37
C LEU A 44 12.33 -16.37 20.49
N HIS A 45 12.26 -17.70 20.46
CA HIS A 45 12.94 -18.55 21.44
C HIS A 45 14.48 -18.49 21.28
N SER A 46 15.00 -18.37 20.06
CA SER A 46 16.43 -18.19 19.80
C SER A 46 16.95 -16.87 20.38
N VAL A 47 16.19 -15.77 20.17
CA VAL A 47 16.48 -14.44 20.72
C VAL A 47 16.44 -14.45 22.25
N ALA A 48 15.41 -15.06 22.86
CA ALA A 48 15.27 -15.15 24.31
C ALA A 48 16.42 -15.91 24.99
N ARG A 49 17.05 -16.85 24.28
CA ARG A 49 18.25 -17.59 24.74
C ARG A 49 19.57 -16.85 24.49
N GLY A 50 19.52 -15.65 23.90
CA GLY A 50 20.72 -14.88 23.53
C GLY A 50 21.48 -15.43 22.32
N GLN A 51 20.86 -16.31 21.53
CA GLN A 51 21.44 -16.90 20.32
C GLN A 51 20.46 -16.70 19.15
N PRO A 52 20.37 -15.48 18.60
CA PRO A 52 19.39 -15.17 17.56
C PRO A 52 19.70 -15.93 16.27
N GLU A 53 18.73 -16.72 15.81
CA GLU A 53 18.77 -17.43 14.53
C GLU A 53 17.77 -16.78 13.58
N LEU A 54 18.25 -16.22 12.47
CA LEU A 54 17.38 -15.52 11.51
C LEU A 54 16.47 -16.51 10.78
N PRO A 55 15.15 -16.26 10.75
CA PRO A 55 14.23 -17.13 10.02
C PRO A 55 14.49 -17.02 8.52
N GLN A 56 14.41 -18.18 7.85
CA GLN A 56 14.44 -18.26 6.40
C GLN A 56 12.99 -18.27 5.92
N VAL A 57 12.58 -17.20 5.23
CA VAL A 57 11.19 -17.01 4.78
C VAL A 57 11.15 -17.14 3.27
N ASP A 58 10.43 -18.14 2.77
CA ASP A 58 10.12 -18.29 1.36
C ASP A 58 8.85 -17.51 1.04
N TYR A 59 9.01 -16.37 0.36
CA TYR A 59 7.86 -15.59 -0.12
C TYR A 59 7.38 -16.13 -1.47
N PRO A 60 6.06 -16.30 -1.67
CA PRO A 60 5.54 -16.62 -2.99
C PRO A 60 5.79 -15.45 -3.95
N ALA A 61 6.02 -15.74 -5.22
CA ALA A 61 6.03 -14.72 -6.26
C ALA A 61 4.60 -14.16 -6.42
N LEU A 62 4.41 -12.91 -6.02
CA LEU A 62 3.17 -12.17 -6.18
C LEU A 62 3.24 -11.34 -7.47
N ASP A 63 2.13 -11.26 -8.19
CA ASP A 63 2.00 -10.42 -9.39
C ASP A 63 0.76 -9.54 -9.25
N PHE A 64 0.99 -8.23 -9.18
CA PHE A 64 -0.03 -7.19 -9.15
C PHE A 64 0.08 -6.27 -10.36
N GLY A 65 0.71 -6.71 -11.45
CA GLY A 65 0.91 -5.92 -12.66
C GLY A 65 -0.40 -5.40 -13.26
N ASP A 66 -1.45 -6.22 -13.29
CA ASP A 66 -2.79 -5.78 -13.72
C ASP A 66 -3.38 -4.71 -12.78
N THR A 67 -3.26 -4.92 -11.47
CA THR A 67 -3.70 -3.93 -10.48
C THR A 67 -2.97 -2.60 -10.66
N ARG A 68 -1.64 -2.62 -10.83
CA ARG A 68 -0.83 -1.41 -11.04
C ARG A 68 -1.17 -0.70 -12.35
N ARG A 69 -1.48 -1.44 -13.42
CA ARG A 69 -1.98 -0.87 -14.68
C ARG A 69 -3.34 -0.19 -14.50
N GLU A 70 -4.27 -0.81 -13.78
CA GLU A 70 -5.58 -0.23 -13.51
C GLU A 70 -5.47 1.02 -12.63
N LEU A 71 -4.62 1.01 -11.60
CA LEU A 71 -4.36 2.18 -10.76
C LEU A 71 -3.78 3.34 -11.57
N ALA A 72 -2.85 3.07 -12.49
CA ALA A 72 -2.31 4.09 -13.39
C ALA A 72 -3.39 4.66 -14.33
N ALA A 73 -4.30 3.83 -14.82
CA ALA A 73 -5.43 4.29 -15.63
C ALA A 73 -6.40 5.17 -14.81
N ILE A 74 -6.73 4.78 -13.58
CA ILE A 74 -7.58 5.57 -12.68
C ILE A 74 -6.96 6.94 -12.38
N ALA A 75 -5.67 6.97 -12.04
CA ALA A 75 -4.96 8.23 -11.78
C ALA A 75 -4.94 9.16 -13.00
N LYS A 76 -4.83 8.59 -14.21
CA LYS A 76 -4.89 9.34 -15.47
C LYS A 76 -6.29 9.91 -15.75
N ASP A 77 -7.34 9.19 -15.38
CA ASP A 77 -8.74 9.59 -15.61
C ASP A 77 -9.27 10.58 -14.55
N ALA A 78 -8.57 10.75 -13.43
CA ALA A 78 -8.92 11.65 -12.35
C ALA A 78 -8.46 13.09 -12.62
N ASP A 79 -9.25 14.09 -12.23
CA ASP A 79 -8.89 15.51 -12.37
C ASP A 79 -8.02 15.97 -11.18
N PRO A 80 -6.75 16.37 -11.40
CA PRO A 80 -5.88 16.83 -10.32
C PRO A 80 -6.33 18.15 -9.67
N HIS A 81 -7.18 18.96 -10.33
CA HIS A 81 -7.70 20.21 -9.77
C HIS A 81 -8.97 19.99 -8.94
N HIS A 82 -9.59 18.82 -9.05
CA HIS A 82 -10.73 18.45 -8.24
C HIS A 82 -10.26 17.77 -6.95
N PRO A 83 -10.74 18.15 -5.75
CA PRO A 83 -10.27 17.57 -4.49
C PRO A 83 -10.39 16.04 -4.42
N ILE A 84 -11.47 15.47 -4.97
CA ILE A 84 -11.64 14.00 -5.04
C ILE A 84 -10.65 13.39 -6.05
N GLY A 85 -10.36 14.08 -7.16
CA GLY A 85 -9.44 13.58 -8.17
C GLY A 85 -8.00 13.58 -7.66
N ALA A 86 -7.56 14.65 -6.98
CA ALA A 86 -6.27 14.69 -6.28
C ALA A 86 -6.14 13.53 -5.28
N TYR A 87 -7.16 13.31 -4.44
CA TYR A 87 -7.19 12.18 -3.52
C TYR A 87 -7.07 10.82 -4.20
N LEU A 88 -7.75 10.62 -5.34
CA LEU A 88 -7.69 9.37 -6.09
C LEU A 88 -6.31 9.13 -6.70
N ILE A 89 -5.65 10.18 -7.19
CA ILE A 89 -4.28 10.11 -7.73
C ILE A 89 -3.31 9.68 -6.62
N ASP A 90 -3.38 10.34 -5.46
CA ASP A 90 -2.53 10.02 -4.31
C ASP A 90 -2.79 8.59 -3.81
N SER A 91 -4.07 8.21 -3.70
CA SER A 91 -4.46 6.87 -3.27
C SER A 91 -3.97 5.79 -4.26
N ALA A 92 -4.11 6.03 -5.57
CA ALA A 92 -3.65 5.10 -6.59
C ALA A 92 -2.13 4.94 -6.56
N HIS A 93 -1.40 6.03 -6.31
CA HIS A 93 0.04 6.00 -6.12
C HIS A 93 0.44 5.16 -4.90
N SER A 94 -0.15 5.41 -3.73
CA SER A 94 0.13 4.64 -2.51
C SER A 94 -0.19 3.14 -2.68
N TRP A 95 -1.29 2.80 -3.34
CA TRP A 95 -1.63 1.40 -3.62
C TRP A 95 -0.69 0.74 -4.64
N SER A 96 -0.17 1.50 -5.61
CA SER A 96 0.85 1.00 -6.54
C SER A 96 2.18 0.73 -5.83
N LEU A 97 2.57 1.58 -4.87
CA LEU A 97 3.73 1.32 -4.02
C LEU A 97 3.53 0.08 -3.13
N ALA A 98 2.35 -0.08 -2.53
CA ALA A 98 2.03 -1.27 -1.73
C ALA A 98 2.08 -2.56 -2.57
N ALA A 99 1.58 -2.52 -3.81
CA ALA A 99 1.67 -3.63 -4.75
C ALA A 99 3.14 -3.95 -5.10
N GLY A 100 3.95 -2.93 -5.43
CA GLY A 100 5.38 -3.11 -5.71
C GLY A 100 6.19 -3.62 -4.50
N LEU A 101 5.81 -3.21 -3.29
CA LEU A 101 6.36 -3.76 -2.04
C LEU A 101 6.12 -5.26 -1.95
N LEU A 102 4.87 -5.69 -2.18
CA LEU A 102 4.51 -7.12 -2.14
C LEU A 102 5.20 -7.93 -3.23
N GLU A 103 5.35 -7.38 -4.44
CA GLU A 103 6.09 -8.01 -5.56
C GLU A 103 7.59 -8.16 -5.26
N SER A 104 8.13 -7.36 -4.35
CA SER A 104 9.56 -7.33 -4.04
C SER A 104 9.96 -8.06 -2.76
N LEU A 105 9.01 -8.70 -2.05
CA LEU A 105 9.27 -9.40 -0.77
C LEU A 105 10.48 -10.34 -0.87
N GLY A 106 11.36 -10.26 0.14
CA GLY A 106 12.63 -11.00 0.17
C GLY A 106 13.79 -10.33 -0.57
N THR A 107 13.59 -9.16 -1.18
CA THR A 107 14.64 -8.37 -1.85
C THR A 107 14.92 -7.04 -1.14
N ARG A 108 16.02 -6.37 -1.51
CA ARG A 108 16.36 -5.02 -1.00
C ARG A 108 15.31 -3.97 -1.37
N ALA A 109 14.63 -4.13 -2.52
CA ALA A 109 13.68 -3.15 -3.03
C ALA A 109 12.45 -2.96 -2.11
N VAL A 110 12.15 -3.92 -1.22
CA VAL A 110 11.10 -3.79 -0.20
C VAL A 110 11.32 -2.55 0.65
N SER A 111 12.56 -2.28 1.05
CA SER A 111 12.89 -1.13 1.89
C SER A 111 12.64 0.18 1.16
N ASP A 112 12.93 0.23 -0.14
CA ASP A 112 12.73 1.43 -0.97
C ASP A 112 11.23 1.73 -1.15
N TYR A 113 10.41 0.69 -1.37
CA TYR A 113 8.95 0.85 -1.41
C TYR A 113 8.36 1.21 -0.04
N SER A 114 8.85 0.60 1.04
CA SER A 114 8.41 0.90 2.40
C SER A 114 8.69 2.35 2.78
N ALA A 115 9.89 2.84 2.47
CA ALA A 115 10.27 4.23 2.72
C ALA A 115 9.38 5.22 1.95
N GLN A 116 9.06 4.93 0.69
CA GLN A 116 8.16 5.77 -0.10
C GLN A 116 6.72 5.74 0.42
N LEU A 117 6.26 4.61 0.94
CA LEU A 117 4.87 4.44 1.38
C LEU A 117 4.63 4.97 2.80
N PHE A 118 5.59 4.77 3.70
CA PHE A 118 5.44 5.07 5.13
C PHE A 118 6.35 6.19 5.64
N GLY A 119 7.28 6.66 4.81
CA GLY A 119 8.37 7.54 5.23
C GLY A 119 9.51 6.79 5.90
N VAL A 120 10.50 7.54 6.35
CA VAL A 120 11.64 7.05 7.15
C VAL A 120 11.64 7.69 8.54
N PRO A 121 12.30 7.08 9.54
CA PRO A 121 12.32 7.61 10.91
C PRO A 121 12.84 9.05 11.04
N ASP A 122 13.70 9.47 10.12
CA ASP A 122 14.29 10.82 10.09
C ASP A 122 13.38 11.85 9.41
N ASP A 123 12.24 11.44 8.83
CA ASP A 123 11.31 12.37 8.22
C ASP A 123 10.65 13.28 9.26
N PRO A 124 10.49 14.58 8.97
CA PRO A 124 9.86 15.50 9.89
C PRO A 124 8.40 15.09 10.14
N MET A 125 8.03 14.90 11.41
CA MET A 125 6.64 14.62 11.75
C MET A 125 5.72 15.77 11.30
N PRO A 126 4.60 15.48 10.64
CA PRO A 126 3.63 16.50 10.27
C PRO A 126 3.16 17.25 11.51
N GLY A 127 3.21 18.59 11.47
CA GLY A 127 2.64 19.45 12.51
C GLY A 127 3.59 19.94 13.61
N ASN A 128 4.92 19.89 13.40
CA ASN A 128 5.93 20.30 14.39
C ASN A 128 5.71 19.58 15.73
N GLY A 129 6.18 18.34 15.83
CA GLY A 129 6.15 17.56 17.07
C GLY A 129 6.67 18.37 18.27
N PRO A 130 6.28 18.01 19.51
CA PRO A 130 6.57 18.83 20.69
C PRO A 130 8.08 19.11 20.78
N THR A 131 8.44 20.38 20.69
CA THR A 131 9.80 20.84 20.99
C THR A 131 10.05 20.60 22.48
N THR A 132 11.02 19.76 22.80
CA THR A 132 11.67 19.74 24.13
C THR A 132 12.70 20.86 24.14
#